data_AF-A0ABD3NU34-F1
#
_entry.id   AF-A0ABD3NU34-F1
#
_cell.length_a   1.000
_cell.length_b   1.000
_cell.length_c   1.000
_cell.angle_alpha   90.00
_cell.angle_beta   90.00
_cell.angle_gamma   90.00
#
_symmetry.space_group_name_H-M   'P 1'
#
loop_
_entity.id
_entity.type
_entity.pdbx_description
1 polymer ?
#
loop_
_entity_poly.entity_id
_entity_poly.type
_entity_poly.pdbx_seq_one_letter_code
_entity_poly.pdbx_strand_id
1 'polypeptide(L)'
;MTGVSLSIDYIPTTTESASWSKSELDILQNTDIACFSTTSSVKRYLKKLDNHLNVDPGISQEERRKLPNKPDLVADILQTVGDGGDTLMAVCPSNEIARECLNCGRWQANHIYYPKDGSAVELKTESLPEEEEKEESEDVEEDVDIDVDVWAASVMQAAGDVLERKFWGGGW
;
A
#
# COMPACT_ATOMS: atom_id res chain seq x y z
N MET A 1 15.85 -24.34 13.06
CA MET A 1 14.72 -23.39 13.22
C MET A 1 14.98 -22.23 12.29
N THR A 2 14.17 -22.07 11.24
CA THR A 2 14.25 -20.93 10.32
C THR A 2 13.77 -19.69 11.08
N GLY A 3 14.66 -18.74 11.33
CA GLY A 3 14.38 -17.51 12.09
C GLY A 3 13.60 -16.46 11.31
N VAL A 4 12.49 -16.86 10.68
CA VAL A 4 11.62 -15.95 9.93
C VAL A 4 10.65 -15.28 10.91
N SER A 5 10.72 -13.96 11.03
CA SER A 5 9.79 -13.14 11.82
C SER A 5 8.92 -12.28 10.91
N LEU A 6 7.65 -12.18 11.24
CA LEU A 6 6.68 -11.29 10.61
C LEU A 6 6.37 -10.16 11.59
N SER A 7 6.46 -8.90 11.13
CA SER A 7 6.03 -7.73 11.92
C SER A 7 4.74 -7.17 11.35
N ILE A 8 3.76 -6.96 12.24
CA ILE A 8 2.53 -6.22 11.94
C ILE A 8 2.57 -4.99 12.82
N ASP A 9 2.68 -3.82 12.21
CA ASP A 9 2.74 -2.55 12.91
C ASP A 9 1.68 -1.58 12.38
N TYR A 10 1.27 -0.67 13.26
CA TYR A 10 0.42 0.45 12.87
C TYR A 10 1.27 1.51 12.20
N ILE A 11 0.98 1.81 10.93
CA ILE A 11 1.64 2.90 10.22
C ILE A 11 0.98 4.22 10.65
N PRO A 12 1.71 5.15 11.30
CA PRO A 12 1.15 6.42 11.74
C PRO A 12 0.86 7.32 10.54
N THR A 13 -0.36 7.20 10.04
CA THR A 13 -0.94 8.11 9.05
C THR A 13 -1.64 9.29 9.74
N THR A 14 -1.70 9.35 11.08
CA THR A 14 -2.46 10.36 11.83
C THR A 14 -1.74 11.69 12.03
N THR A 15 -0.42 11.74 11.87
CA THR A 15 0.35 12.98 12.01
C THR A 15 0.28 13.81 10.72
N GLU A 16 -0.13 15.07 10.82
CA GLU A 16 -0.16 16.06 9.71
C GLU A 16 1.24 16.44 9.19
N SER A 17 2.31 15.84 9.74
CA SER A 17 3.67 16.10 9.28
C SER A 17 3.85 15.70 7.82
N ALA A 18 4.53 16.55 7.04
CA ALA A 18 4.81 16.27 5.65
C ALA A 18 5.81 15.11 5.45
N SER A 19 6.54 14.72 6.50
CA SER A 19 7.57 13.68 6.50
C SER A 19 7.44 12.74 7.70
N TRP A 20 8.02 11.55 7.57
CA TRP A 20 8.19 10.59 8.66
C TRP A 20 9.40 10.95 9.52
N SER A 21 9.26 10.74 10.83
CA SER A 21 10.38 10.68 11.77
C SER A 21 11.22 9.42 11.52
N LYS A 22 12.46 9.43 12.03
CA LYS A 22 13.36 8.28 11.90
C LYS A 22 12.78 6.98 12.47
N SER A 23 12.11 7.06 13.62
CA SER A 23 11.44 5.89 14.22
C SER A 23 10.28 5.35 13.39
N GLU A 24 9.56 6.24 12.68
CA GLU A 24 8.47 5.81 11.78
C GLU A 24 9.02 5.14 10.52
N LEU A 25 10.16 5.61 10.01
CA LEU A 25 10.86 4.95 8.91
C LEU A 25 11.39 3.56 9.31
N ASP A 26 11.96 3.42 10.51
CA ASP A 26 12.42 2.13 11.03
C ASP A 26 11.25 1.13 11.13
N ILE A 27 10.08 1.57 11.59
CA ILE A 27 8.86 0.73 11.62
C ILE A 27 8.45 0.34 10.19
N LEU A 28 8.33 1.33 9.30
CA LEU A 28 7.93 1.10 7.91
C LEU A 28 8.82 0.11 7.20
N GLN A 29 10.13 0.13 7.47
CA GLN A 29 11.07 -0.80 6.85
C GLN A 29 10.95 -2.22 7.32
N ASN A 30 10.61 -2.42 8.59
CA ASN A 30 10.41 -3.74 9.14
C ASN A 30 8.98 -4.25 8.93
N THR A 31 8.09 -3.41 8.38
CA THR A 31 6.70 -3.76 8.11
C THR A 31 6.56 -4.46 6.76
N ASP A 32 5.86 -5.59 6.78
CA ASP A 32 5.53 -6.36 5.57
C ASP A 32 4.12 -6.04 5.04
N ILE A 33 3.22 -5.63 5.94
CA ILE A 33 1.79 -5.47 5.67
C ILE A 33 1.30 -4.13 6.23
N ALA A 34 0.66 -3.32 5.39
CA ALA A 34 -0.05 -2.11 5.77
C ALA A 34 -1.56 -2.37 5.80
N CYS A 35 -2.18 -2.09 6.94
CA CYS A 35 -3.64 -2.14 7.10
C CYS A 35 -4.23 -0.73 6.90
N PHE A 36 -4.90 -0.50 5.77
CA PHE A 36 -5.55 0.77 5.48
C PHE A 36 -7.04 0.68 5.81
N SER A 37 -7.50 1.47 6.79
CA SER A 37 -8.91 1.46 7.20
C SER A 37 -9.80 2.38 6.35
N THR A 38 -9.21 3.36 5.65
CA THR A 38 -9.94 4.34 4.82
C THR A 38 -9.17 4.71 3.56
N THR A 39 -9.85 5.21 2.53
CA THR A 39 -9.22 5.74 1.30
C THR A 39 -8.30 6.92 1.60
N SER A 40 -8.71 7.80 2.51
CA SER A 40 -7.91 8.92 3.02
C SER A 40 -6.57 8.47 3.63
N SER A 41 -6.54 7.32 4.31
CA SER A 41 -5.30 6.77 4.86
C SER A 41 -4.32 6.33 3.77
N VAL A 42 -4.80 5.76 2.67
CA VAL A 42 -3.99 5.39 1.49
C VAL A 42 -3.42 6.65 0.83
N LYS A 43 -4.28 7.63 0.52
CA LYS A 43 -3.88 8.91 -0.09
C LYS A 43 -2.83 9.63 0.74
N ARG A 44 -3.02 9.70 2.06
CA ARG A 44 -2.09 10.35 2.98
C ARG A 44 -0.76 9.60 3.08
N TYR A 45 -0.78 8.27 3.10
CA TYR A 45 0.42 7.45 3.05
C TYR A 45 1.23 7.74 1.77
N LEU A 46 0.58 7.71 0.60
CA LEU A 46 1.21 8.00 -0.69
C LEU A 46 1.79 9.41 -0.75
N LYS A 47 1.07 10.41 -0.22
CA LYS A 47 1.57 11.79 -0.15
C LYS A 47 2.83 11.90 0.72
N LYS A 48 2.86 11.25 1.88
CA LYS A 48 4.07 11.20 2.73
C LYS A 48 5.22 10.48 2.03
N LEU A 49 4.92 9.40 1.31
CA LEU A 49 5.91 8.65 0.53
C LEU A 49 6.54 9.50 -0.56
N ASP A 50 5.73 10.28 -1.28
CA ASP A 50 6.22 11.14 -2.35
C ASP A 50 7.07 12.29 -1.82
N ASN A 51 6.68 12.88 -0.69
CA ASN A 51 7.49 13.87 -0.01
C ASN A 51 8.84 13.27 0.44
N HIS A 52 8.82 12.04 0.97
CA HIS A 52 10.03 11.34 1.42
C HIS A 52 10.99 11.04 0.26
N LEU A 53 10.44 10.56 -0.86
CA LEU A 53 11.20 10.23 -2.08
C LEU A 53 11.53 11.47 -2.93
N ASN A 54 11.14 12.68 -2.52
CA ASN A 54 11.26 13.93 -3.27
C ASN A 54 10.73 13.81 -4.71
N VAL A 55 9.57 13.17 -4.86
CA VAL A 55 8.93 12.97 -6.17
C VAL A 55 8.45 14.32 -6.69
N ASP A 56 8.81 14.64 -7.94
CA ASP A 56 8.32 15.85 -8.60
C ASP A 56 6.79 15.75 -8.78
N PRO A 57 5.99 16.74 -8.29
CA PRO A 57 4.54 16.74 -8.45
C PRO A 57 4.08 16.77 -9.92
N GLY A 58 4.96 17.12 -10.86
CA GLY A 58 4.68 17.15 -12.29
C GLY A 58 4.90 15.83 -13.04
N ILE A 59 5.37 14.75 -12.40
CA ILE A 59 5.61 13.48 -13.12
C ILE A 59 4.30 12.86 -13.60
N SER A 60 4.38 12.13 -14.71
CA SER A 60 3.22 11.41 -15.24
C SER A 60 2.76 10.30 -14.29
N GLN A 61 1.48 9.96 -14.32
CA GLN A 61 0.95 8.83 -13.54
C GLN A 61 1.66 7.51 -13.90
N GLU A 62 2.03 7.30 -15.16
CA GLU A 62 2.76 6.10 -15.58
C GLU A 62 4.16 6.00 -14.96
N GLU A 63 4.87 7.12 -14.82
CA GLU A 63 6.16 7.15 -14.14
C GLU A 63 5.99 7.00 -12.63
N ARG A 64 4.95 7.60 -12.06
CA ARG A 64 4.63 7.51 -10.64
C ARG A 64 4.30 6.08 -10.18
N ARG A 65 3.79 5.24 -11.09
CA ARG A 65 3.53 3.80 -10.89
C ARG A 65 4.80 2.95 -10.80
N LYS A 66 5.93 3.42 -11.34
CA LYS A 66 7.22 2.72 -11.28
C LYS A 66 7.97 2.97 -9.97
N LEU A 67 7.48 3.90 -9.16
CA LEU A 67 8.08 4.25 -7.88
C LEU A 67 7.73 3.18 -6.82
N PRO A 68 8.62 2.97 -5.83
CA PRO A 68 8.37 2.01 -4.77
C PRO A 68 7.17 2.41 -3.91
N ASN A 69 6.54 1.41 -3.29
CA ASN A 69 5.43 1.59 -2.35
C ASN A 69 5.87 1.58 -0.87
N LYS A 70 7.18 1.50 -0.61
CA LYS A 70 7.81 1.42 0.71
C LYS A 70 9.10 2.27 0.68
N PRO A 71 9.45 2.99 1.77
CA PRO A 71 10.73 3.67 1.86
C PRO A 71 11.87 2.66 2.04
N ASP A 72 12.99 2.86 1.35
CA ASP A 72 14.19 2.00 1.43
C ASP A 72 15.38 2.83 1.91
N LEU A 73 15.78 2.68 3.18
CA LEU A 73 16.89 3.45 3.78
C LEU A 73 18.21 3.20 3.03
N VAL A 74 18.43 2.02 2.45
CA VAL A 74 19.69 1.69 1.78
C VAL A 74 19.74 2.36 0.41
N ALA A 75 18.66 2.28 -0.36
CA ALA A 75 18.48 3.03 -1.60
C ALA A 75 18.51 4.56 -1.37
N ASP A 76 17.85 5.03 -0.31
CA ASP A 76 17.76 6.45 0.06
C ASP A 76 19.14 7.02 0.44
N ILE A 77 19.99 6.23 1.12
CA ILE A 77 21.37 6.63 1.47
C ILE A 77 22.28 6.59 0.24
N LEU A 78 22.10 5.61 -0.66
CA LEU A 78 22.96 5.44 -1.85
C LEU A 78 22.49 6.23 -3.07
N GLN A 79 21.34 6.93 -3.02
CA GLN A 79 20.67 7.57 -4.16
C GLN A 79 20.51 6.62 -5.36
N THR A 80 20.40 5.33 -5.09
CA THR A 80 20.16 4.30 -6.10
C THR A 80 18.69 3.91 -6.03
N VAL A 81 18.04 3.72 -7.17
CA VAL A 81 16.70 3.12 -7.17
C VAL A 81 16.86 1.68 -6.67
N GLY A 82 16.34 1.39 -5.46
CA GLY A 82 16.39 0.05 -4.87
C GLY A 82 15.75 -0.96 -5.83
N ASP A 83 16.39 -2.12 -5.97
CA ASP A 83 16.05 -3.16 -6.96
C ASP A 83 14.78 -3.96 -6.58
N GLY A 84 13.71 -3.26 -6.17
CA GLY A 84 12.40 -3.88 -5.87
C GLY A 84 12.39 -4.79 -4.63
N GLY A 85 13.40 -4.69 -3.76
CA GLY A 85 13.72 -5.70 -2.74
C GLY A 85 12.84 -5.75 -1.49
N ASP A 86 11.71 -5.05 -1.41
CA ASP A 86 10.73 -5.32 -0.34
C ASP A 86 9.41 -4.59 -0.65
N THR A 87 8.45 -5.31 -1.21
CA THR A 87 7.14 -4.70 -1.54
C THR A 87 6.22 -4.77 -0.33
N LEU A 88 5.74 -3.63 0.14
CA LEU A 88 4.74 -3.55 1.20
C LEU A 88 3.41 -4.12 0.68
N MET A 89 2.80 -5.07 1.39
CA MET A 89 1.47 -5.57 1.04
C MET A 89 0.38 -4.68 1.66
N ALA A 90 -0.77 -4.57 1.01
CA ALA A 90 -1.89 -3.79 1.50
C ALA A 90 -3.03 -4.72 1.94
N VAL A 91 -3.62 -4.46 3.10
CA VAL A 91 -4.86 -5.10 3.55
C VAL A 91 -5.91 -4.02 3.77
N CYS A 92 -7.05 -4.18 3.10
CA CYS A 92 -8.12 -3.20 3.05
C CYS A 92 -9.43 -3.85 3.51
N PRO A 93 -10.28 -3.18 4.30
CA PRO A 93 -11.55 -3.73 4.74
C PRO A 93 -12.64 -3.68 3.66
N SER A 94 -12.43 -2.96 2.56
CA SER A 94 -13.41 -2.83 1.48
C SER A 94 -12.79 -2.81 0.08
N ASN A 95 -13.61 -3.13 -0.92
CA ASN A 95 -13.25 -3.05 -2.33
C ASN A 95 -12.83 -1.64 -2.78
N GLU A 96 -13.40 -0.61 -2.16
CA GLU A 96 -13.12 0.78 -2.49
C GLU A 96 -11.68 1.17 -2.11
N ILE A 97 -11.27 0.82 -0.89
CA ILE A 97 -9.91 1.10 -0.40
C ILE A 97 -8.89 0.27 -1.19
N ALA A 98 -9.21 -0.98 -1.50
CA ALA A 98 -8.37 -1.83 -2.35
C ALA A 98 -8.22 -1.25 -3.77
N ARG A 99 -9.28 -0.65 -4.33
CA ARG A 99 -9.24 0.04 -5.62
C ARG A 99 -8.33 1.25 -5.57
N GLU A 100 -8.33 2.02 -4.49
CA GLU A 100 -7.40 3.15 -4.32
C GLU A 100 -5.94 2.69 -4.31
N CYS A 101 -5.62 1.63 -3.57
CA CYS A 101 -4.28 1.00 -3.59
C CYS A 101 -3.89 0.54 -5.01
N LEU A 102 -4.82 -0.02 -5.77
CA LEU A 102 -4.55 -0.48 -7.14
C LEU A 102 -4.38 0.68 -8.13
N ASN A 103 -5.19 1.74 -8.01
CA ASN A 103 -5.21 2.88 -8.93
C ASN A 103 -3.92 3.68 -8.91
N CYS A 104 -3.28 3.80 -7.74
CA CYS A 104 -1.96 4.44 -7.63
C CYS A 104 -0.86 3.64 -8.38
N GLY A 105 -1.12 2.37 -8.66
CA GLY A 105 -0.31 1.42 -9.42
C GLY A 105 1.07 1.11 -8.84
N ARG A 106 1.31 1.46 -7.58
CA ARG A 106 2.51 1.04 -6.83
C ARG A 106 2.36 -0.31 -6.14
N TRP A 107 1.13 -0.80 -6.01
CA TRP A 107 0.86 -2.17 -5.59
C TRP A 107 0.48 -3.03 -6.79
N GLN A 108 0.99 -4.26 -6.79
CA GLN A 108 0.49 -5.29 -7.70
C GLN A 108 -0.83 -5.85 -7.17
N ALA A 109 -1.73 -6.28 -8.06
CA ALA A 109 -3.06 -6.78 -7.66
C ALA A 109 -3.00 -7.98 -6.71
N ASN A 110 -1.97 -8.83 -6.81
CA ASN A 110 -1.72 -9.97 -5.92
C ASN A 110 -1.06 -9.59 -4.58
N HIS A 111 -0.78 -8.31 -4.33
CA HIS A 111 -0.28 -7.77 -3.06
C HIS A 111 -1.33 -6.95 -2.30
N ILE A 112 -2.59 -6.98 -2.76
CA ILE A 112 -3.72 -6.28 -2.14
C ILE A 112 -4.73 -7.33 -1.67
N TYR A 113 -4.95 -7.37 -0.37
CA TYR A 113 -5.88 -8.28 0.30
C TYR A 113 -7.09 -7.48 0.78
N TYR A 114 -8.27 -7.99 0.51
CA TYR A 114 -9.53 -7.39 0.91
C TYR A 114 -10.62 -8.47 0.94
N PRO A 115 -11.73 -8.24 1.66
CA PRO A 115 -12.90 -9.10 1.60
C PRO A 115 -13.37 -9.30 0.16
N LYS A 116 -13.09 -10.48 -0.40
CA LYS A 116 -13.64 -10.87 -1.70
C LYS A 116 -15.04 -11.40 -1.44
N ASP A 117 -16.06 -10.61 -1.74
CA ASP A 117 -17.47 -10.98 -1.65
C ASP A 117 -17.80 -12.14 -2.60
N GLY A 118 -17.34 -13.36 -2.31
CA GLY A 118 -17.67 -14.61 -3.02
C GLY A 118 -17.54 -14.62 -4.56
N SER A 119 -17.04 -13.55 -5.16
CA SER A 119 -17.05 -13.30 -6.59
C SER A 119 -15.64 -12.88 -6.99
N ALA A 120 -15.10 -13.61 -7.97
CA ALA A 120 -13.85 -13.25 -8.58
C ALA A 120 -14.03 -11.87 -9.24
N VAL A 121 -13.19 -10.91 -8.86
CA VAL A 121 -13.13 -9.63 -9.55
C VAL A 121 -12.56 -9.91 -10.95
N GLU A 122 -13.45 -9.98 -11.95
CA GLU A 122 -13.05 -10.03 -13.35
C GLU A 122 -12.34 -8.71 -13.71
N LEU A 123 -11.14 -8.84 -14.29
CA LEU A 123 -10.37 -7.74 -14.85
C LEU A 123 -11.18 -7.11 -16.00
N LYS A 124 -11.83 -5.96 -15.75
CA LYS A 124 -12.28 -5.11 -16.84
C LYS A 124 -11.08 -4.37 -17.42
N THR A 125 -10.46 -4.97 -18.43
CA THR A 125 -9.61 -4.25 -19.39
C THR A 125 -10.53 -3.48 -20.34
N GLU A 126 -11.10 -2.36 -19.89
CA GLU A 126 -11.71 -1.38 -20.79
C GLU A 126 -10.79 -0.16 -20.87
N SER A 127 -10.40 0.15 -22.11
CA SER A 127 -9.65 1.35 -22.50
C SER A 127 -10.37 2.61 -22.01
N LEU A 128 -9.66 3.43 -21.23
CA LEU A 128 -10.12 4.74 -20.74
C LEU A 128 -10.54 5.64 -21.92
N PRO A 129 -11.81 6.09 -22.01
CA PRO A 129 -12.11 7.30 -22.74
C PRO A 129 -11.66 8.52 -21.91
N GLU A 130 -11.16 9.53 -22.62
CA GLU A 130 -10.84 10.86 -22.08
C GLU A 130 -12.10 11.43 -21.41
N GLU A 131 -12.06 11.69 -20.09
CA GLU A 131 -13.09 12.47 -19.40
C GLU A 131 -12.51 13.69 -18.70
N GLU A 132 -13.25 14.78 -18.92
CA GLU A 132 -13.11 16.13 -18.43
C GLU A 132 -13.07 16.22 -16.91
N GLU A 133 -12.36 17.24 -16.42
CA GLU A 133 -12.25 17.66 -15.02
C GLU A 133 -13.63 17.68 -14.33
N LYS A 134 -13.82 16.78 -13.36
CA LYS A 134 -14.93 16.86 -12.40
C LYS A 134 -14.41 17.17 -11.00
N GLU A 135 -15.10 18.12 -10.42
CA GLU A 135 -14.86 18.85 -9.18
C GLU A 135 -14.63 17.95 -7.96
N GLU A 136 -13.82 18.48 -7.02
CA GLU A 136 -13.59 17.96 -5.68
C GLU A 136 -14.91 17.61 -4.99
N SER A 137 -15.24 16.31 -4.93
CA SER A 137 -16.28 15.81 -4.04
C SER A 137 -15.73 15.79 -2.62
N GLU A 138 -16.41 16.51 -1.72
CA GLU A 138 -16.21 16.41 -0.28
C GLU A 138 -16.18 14.93 0.13
N ASP A 139 -15.05 14.47 0.69
CA ASP A 139 -14.86 13.14 1.26
C ASP A 139 -15.84 13.00 2.46
N VAL A 140 -17.07 12.58 2.17
CA VAL A 140 -17.99 12.09 3.20
C VAL A 140 -17.42 10.75 3.63
N GLU A 141 -16.77 10.73 4.79
CA GLU A 141 -16.46 9.50 5.51
C GLU A 141 -17.80 8.83 5.86
N GLU A 142 -18.35 8.05 4.93
CA GLU A 142 -19.37 7.08 5.30
C GLU A 142 -18.72 6.13 6.30
N ASP A 143 -19.32 6.00 7.48
CA ASP A 143 -18.98 4.96 8.46
C ASP A 143 -19.21 3.60 7.78
N VAL A 144 -18.21 3.14 7.03
CA VAL A 144 -18.22 1.82 6.42
C VAL A 144 -18.24 0.84 7.59
N ASP A 145 -19.33 0.09 7.72
CA ASP A 145 -19.44 -0.97 8.73
C ASP A 145 -18.42 -2.07 8.37
N ILE A 146 -17.26 -2.02 9.02
CA ILE A 146 -16.18 -2.96 8.79
C ILE A 146 -16.52 -4.26 9.48
N ASP A 147 -16.79 -5.31 8.69
CA ASP A 147 -16.80 -6.68 9.21
C ASP A 147 -15.38 -7.05 9.65
N VAL A 148 -15.13 -6.90 10.96
CA VAL A 148 -13.82 -7.09 11.57
C VAL A 148 -13.33 -8.53 11.39
N ASP A 149 -14.22 -9.52 11.39
CA ASP A 149 -13.84 -10.93 11.27
C ASP A 149 -13.38 -11.24 9.84
N VAL A 150 -14.09 -10.72 8.83
CA VAL A 150 -13.71 -10.89 7.42
C VAL A 150 -12.45 -10.09 7.08
N TRP A 151 -12.31 -8.88 7.63
CA TRP A 151 -11.09 -8.11 7.48
C TRP A 151 -9.89 -8.78 8.15
N ALA A 152 -10.06 -9.31 9.37
CA ALA A 152 -9.03 -10.08 10.06
C ALA A 152 -8.62 -11.34 9.27
N ALA A 153 -9.57 -12.04 8.65
CA ALA A 153 -9.26 -13.16 7.76
C ALA A 153 -8.37 -12.74 6.57
N SER A 154 -8.63 -11.56 6.00
CA SER A 154 -7.80 -10.97 4.93
C SER A 154 -6.39 -10.62 5.41
N VAL A 155 -6.25 -10.10 6.64
CA VAL A 155 -4.95 -9.86 7.29
C VAL A 155 -4.19 -11.17 7.48
N MET A 156 -4.87 -12.22 7.96
CA MET A 156 -4.26 -13.54 8.16
C MET A 156 -3.80 -14.19 6.86
N GLN A 157 -4.57 -14.02 5.78
CA GLN A 157 -4.17 -14.48 4.45
C GLN A 157 -2.90 -13.74 3.97
N ALA A 158 -2.87 -12.42 4.12
CA ALA A 158 -1.68 -11.63 3.78
C ALA A 158 -0.45 -12.09 4.59
N ALA A 159 -0.61 -12.33 5.89
CA ALA A 159 0.45 -12.81 6.75
C ALA A 159 0.96 -14.20 6.33
N GLY A 160 0.06 -15.11 5.96
CA GLY A 160 0.41 -16.42 5.40
C GLY A 160 1.26 -16.28 4.14
N ASP A 161 0.81 -15.47 3.18
CA ASP A 161 1.53 -15.31 1.92
C ASP A 161 2.88 -14.58 2.11
N VAL A 162 3.00 -13.63 3.06
CA VAL A 162 4.30 -13.02 3.41
C VAL A 162 5.25 -14.09 3.96
N LEU A 163 4.78 -14.91 4.89
CA LEU A 163 5.59 -15.97 5.49
C LEU A 163 6.03 -16.99 4.46
N GLU A 164 5.13 -17.42 3.56
CA GLU A 164 5.48 -18.33 2.47
C GLU A 164 6.52 -17.74 1.53
N ARG A 165 6.37 -16.46 1.13
CA ARG A 165 7.37 -15.78 0.30
C ARG A 165 8.72 -15.67 1.01
N LYS A 166 8.75 -15.30 2.29
CA LYS A 166 10.00 -15.21 3.06
C LYS A 166 10.65 -16.58 3.27
N PHE A 167 9.85 -17.62 3.47
CA PHE A 167 10.34 -18.97 3.75
C PHE A 167 10.83 -19.69 2.49
N TRP A 168 10.07 -19.62 1.39
CA TRP A 168 10.38 -20.33 0.13
C TRP A 168 11.13 -19.49 -0.89
N GLY A 169 10.95 -18.17 -0.87
CA GLY A 169 11.46 -17.24 -1.88
C GLY A 169 12.94 -16.88 -1.76
N GLY A 170 13.63 -17.32 -0.71
CA GLY A 170 15.08 -17.17 -0.62
C GLY A 170 15.56 -15.71 -0.56
N GLY A 171 14.85 -14.83 0.15
CA GLY A 171 15.24 -13.42 0.29
C GLY A 171 14.96 -12.61 -0.98
N TRP A 172 14.40 -11.42 -0.78
CA TRP A 172 14.24 -10.42 -1.83
C TRP A 172 15.59 -9.94 -2.37
#